data_AF-A0A432RDM2-F1
#
_entry.id   AF-A0A432RDM2-F1
#
_cell.length_a   1.000
_cell.length_b   1.000
_cell.length_c   1.000
_cell.angle_alpha   90.00
_cell.angle_beta   90.00
_cell.angle_gamma   90.00
#
_symmetry.space_group_name_H-M   'P 1'
#
loop_
_entity.id
_entity.type
_entity.pdbx_description
1 polymer ?
#
loop_
_entity_poly.entity_id
_entity_poly.type
_entity_poly.pdbx_seq_one_letter_code
_entity_poly.pdbx_strand_id
1 'polypeptide(L)' 'MKYRKGLEEVGKAIINIGVAVIIFAIIQPIVNGKFSATLTLGAIFIFILLEAISFFIVSYGGEENEL' A
#
# COMPACT_ATOMS: atom_id res chain seq x y z
N MET A 1 0.27 24.55 -2.56
CA MET A 1 0.03 24.15 -1.15
C MET A 1 -1.10 23.12 -1.00
N LYS A 2 -2.39 23.43 -1.23
CA LYS A 2 -3.49 22.46 -0.96
C LYS A 2 -3.41 21.13 -1.73
N TYR A 3 -3.06 21.17 -3.02
CA TYR A 3 -3.02 19.96 -3.85
C TYR A 3 -1.85 19.02 -3.51
N ARG A 4 -0.71 19.56 -3.08
CA ARG A 4 0.49 18.76 -2.73
C ARG A 4 0.26 17.94 -1.46
N LYS A 5 -0.27 18.59 -0.41
CA LYS A 5 -0.72 17.91 0.82
C LYS A 5 -1.82 16.88 0.56
N GLY A 6 -2.75 17.17 -0.35
CA GLY A 6 -3.77 16.21 -0.77
C GLY A 6 -3.17 14.95 -1.42
N LEU A 7 -2.14 15.09 -2.26
CA LEU A 7 -1.43 13.95 -2.84
C LEU A 7 -0.73 13.12 -1.76
N GLU A 8 -0.07 13.76 -0.81
CA GLU A 8 0.58 13.08 0.31
C GLU A 8 -0.41 12.22 1.13
N GLU A 9 -1.58 12.78 1.45
CA GLU A 9 -2.65 12.05 2.16
C GLU A 9 -3.20 10.87 1.34
N VAL A 10 -3.37 11.04 0.02
CA VAL A 10 -3.79 9.97 -0.88
C VAL A 10 -2.74 8.84 -0.91
N GLY A 11 -1.46 9.18 -1.02
CA GLY A 11 -0.38 8.19 -0.98
C GLY A 11 -0.37 7.38 0.32
N LYS A 12 -0.50 8.05 1.47
CA LYS A 12 -0.61 7.38 2.79
C LYS A 12 -1.83 6.46 2.86
N ALA A 13 -2.98 6.89 2.31
CA ALA A 13 -4.17 6.05 2.25
C ALA A 13 -3.97 4.79 1.38
N ILE A 14 -3.25 4.90 0.25
CA ILE A 14 -2.91 3.77 -0.61
C ILE A 14 -2.04 2.74 0.12
N ILE A 15 -1.08 3.17 0.94
CA ILE A 15 -0.27 2.26 1.77
C ILE A 15 -1.17 1.51 2.77
N ASN A 16 -2.08 2.21 3.44
CA ASN A 16 -3.02 1.58 4.38
C ASN A 16 -3.90 0.52 3.69
N ILE A 17 -4.34 0.79 2.46
CA ILE A 17 -5.06 -0.19 1.64
C ILE A 17 -4.16 -1.39 1.33
N GLY A 18 -2.89 -1.16 0.94
CA GLY A 18 -1.91 -2.22 0.73
C GLY A 18 -1.73 -3.11 1.96
N VAL A 19 -1.55 -2.52 3.14
CA VAL A 19 -1.45 -3.27 4.40
C VAL A 19 -2.71 -4.08 4.67
N ALA A 20 -3.90 -3.52 4.43
CA ALA A 20 -5.15 -4.24 4.56
C ALA A 20 -5.23 -5.44 3.61
N VAL A 21 -4.75 -5.30 2.36
CA VAL A 21 -4.66 -6.43 1.40
C VAL A 21 -3.79 -7.56 1.96
N ILE A 22 -2.64 -7.25 2.56
CA ILE A 22 -1.79 -8.28 3.20
C ILE A 22 -2.53 -8.98 4.34
N ILE A 23 -3.22 -8.23 5.22
CA ILE A 23 -3.97 -8.80 6.33
C ILE A 23 -5.07 -9.73 5.81
N PHE A 24 -5.90 -9.27 4.86
CA PHE A 24 -7.06 -10.02 4.40
C PHE A 24 -6.73 -11.14 3.41
N ALA A 25 -5.70 -10.98 2.57
CA ALA A 25 -5.35 -11.97 1.54
C ALA A 25 -4.24 -12.94 1.96
N ILE A 26 -3.50 -12.65 3.05
CA ILE A 26 -2.42 -13.51 3.54
C ILE A 26 -2.68 -13.96 4.97
N ILE A 27 -2.77 -13.01 5.92
CA ILE A 27 -2.86 -13.36 7.35
C ILE A 27 -4.17 -14.10 7.65
N GLN A 28 -5.31 -13.58 7.19
CA GLN A 28 -6.63 -14.19 7.43
C GLN A 28 -6.73 -15.63 6.87
N PRO A 29 -6.32 -15.93 5.62
CA PRO A 29 -6.27 -17.30 5.12
C PRO A 29 -5.39 -18.23 5.93
N ILE A 30 -4.24 -17.76 6.42
CA ILE A 30 -3.34 -18.56 7.27
C ILE A 30 -4.03 -18.93 8.58
N VAL A 31 -4.61 -17.94 9.29
CA VAL A 31 -5.30 -18.15 10.57
C VAL A 31 -6.49 -19.10 10.42
N ASN A 32 -7.20 -19.05 9.30
CA ASN A 32 -8.36 -19.89 9.04
C ASN A 32 -8.01 -21.24 8.39
N GLY A 33 -6.71 -21.58 8.21
CA GLY A 33 -6.27 -22.82 7.58
C GLY A 33 -6.61 -22.94 6.08
N LYS A 34 -6.90 -21.81 5.42
CA LYS A 34 -7.26 -21.71 3.99
C LYS A 34 -6.13 -21.11 3.15
N PHE A 35 -4.88 -21.39 3.52
CA PHE A 35 -3.72 -20.85 2.81
C PHE A 35 -3.68 -21.30 1.34
N SER A 36 -3.37 -20.36 0.45
CA SER A 36 -3.17 -20.60 -0.97
C SER A 36 -1.94 -19.82 -1.44
N ALA A 37 -0.91 -20.55 -1.85
CA ALA A 37 0.35 -19.95 -2.30
C ALA A 37 0.13 -18.99 -3.49
N THR A 38 -0.78 -19.33 -4.40
CA THR A 38 -1.13 -18.48 -5.55
C THR A 38 -1.75 -17.15 -5.12
N LEU A 39 -2.69 -17.19 -4.15
CA LEU A 39 -3.31 -15.97 -3.61
C LEU A 39 -2.29 -15.12 -2.86
N THR A 40 -1.42 -15.75 -2.08
CA THR A 40 -0.36 -15.04 -1.34
C THR A 40 0.63 -14.36 -2.27
N LEU A 41 1.11 -15.05 -3.32
CA LEU A 41 1.99 -14.46 -4.32
C LEU A 41 1.33 -13.29 -5.06
N GLY A 42 0.06 -13.45 -5.44
CA GLY A 42 -0.72 -12.36 -6.04
C GLY A 42 -0.89 -11.15 -5.12
N ALA A 43 -1.16 -11.39 -3.83
CA ALA A 43 -1.29 -10.33 -2.84
C ALA A 43 0.03 -9.58 -2.60
N ILE A 44 1.16 -10.29 -2.56
CA ILE A 44 2.50 -9.68 -2.46
C ILE A 44 2.77 -8.80 -3.68
N PHE A 45 2.47 -9.29 -4.89
CA PHE A 45 2.65 -8.52 -6.12
C PHE A 45 1.81 -7.24 -6.13
N ILE A 46 0.53 -7.34 -5.73
CA ILE A 46 -0.37 -6.19 -5.62
C ILE A 46 0.15 -5.19 -4.58
N PHE A 47 0.64 -5.67 -3.43
CA PHE A 47 1.20 -4.81 -2.39
C PHE A 47 2.39 -4.00 -2.90
N ILE A 48 3.34 -4.64 -3.58
CA ILE A 48 4.51 -3.97 -4.17
C ILE A 48 4.08 -2.90 -5.18
N LEU A 49 3.07 -3.19 -6.00
CA LEU A 49 2.52 -2.20 -6.95
C LEU A 49 1.90 -0.99 -6.23
N LEU A 50 1.09 -1.24 -5.20
CA LEU A 50 0.46 -0.17 -4.41
C LEU A 50 1.51 0.67 -3.66
N GLU A 51 2.54 0.04 -3.12
CA GLU A 51 3.66 0.70 -2.46
C GLU A 51 4.43 1.58 -3.45
N ALA A 52 4.74 1.07 -4.64
CA ALA A 52 5.40 1.86 -5.69
C ALA A 52 4.55 3.07 -6.10
N ILE A 53 3.25 2.87 -6.36
CA ILE A 53 2.32 3.96 -6.72
C ILE A 53 2.25 4.99 -5.59
N SER A 54 2.13 4.55 -4.34
CA SER A 54 2.10 5.43 -3.19
C SER A 54 3.40 6.22 -3.07
N PHE A 55 4.56 5.56 -3.19
CA PHE A 55 5.86 6.21 -3.15
C PHE A 55 5.96 7.34 -4.19
N PHE A 56 5.55 7.10 -5.44
CA PHE A 56 5.50 8.13 -6.47
C PHE A 56 4.54 9.28 -6.08
N ILE A 57 3.33 8.97 -5.62
CA ILE A 57 2.34 9.98 -5.25
C ILE A 57 2.82 10.84 -4.07
N VAL A 58 3.37 10.22 -3.03
CA VAL A 58 3.93 10.91 -1.86
C VAL A 58 5.13 11.75 -2.26
N SER A 59 6.05 11.24 -3.07
CA SER A 59 7.24 12.00 -3.50
C SER A 59 6.92 13.21 -4.38
N TYR A 60 5.85 13.16 -5.21
CA TYR A 60 5.35 14.34 -5.91
C TYR A 60 4.61 15.34 -4.97
N GLY A 61 3.98 14.81 -3.91
CA GLY A 61 3.20 15.58 -2.93
C GLY A 61 4.02 16.18 -1.78
N GLY A 62 5.21 15.66 -1.49
CA GLY A 62 6.07 16.10 -0.39
C GLY A 62 6.51 17.54 -0.54
N GLU A 63 6.42 18.31 0.55
CA GLU A 63 7.07 19.61 0.66
C GLU A 63 8.60 19.40 0.76
N GLU A 64 9.39 20.24 0.10
CA GLU A 64 10.87 20.21 0.07
C GLU A 64 11.55 20.46 1.44
N ASN A 65 10.89 20.17 2.56
CA ASN A 65 11.33 20.53 3.90
C ASN A 65 11.62 19.30 4.77
N GLU A 66 12.46 18.36 4.31
CA GLU A 66 13.11 17.37 5.20
C GLU A 66 14.53 16.99 4.73
N LEU A 67 15.33 17.96 4.25
CA LEU A 67 16.80 17.83 4.16
C LEU A 67 17.50 19.06 4.73
#